data_AF-A0A246SA01-F1
#
_entry.id   AF-A0A246SA01-F1
#
_cell.length_a   1.000
_cell.length_b   1.000
_cell.length_c   1.000
_cell.angle_alpha   90.00
_cell.angle_beta   90.00
_cell.angle_gamma   90.00
#
_symmetry.space_group_name_H-M   'P 1'
#
loop_
_entity.id
_entity.type
_entity.pdbx_description
1 polymer ?
#
loop_
_entity_poly.entity_id
_entity_poly.type
_entity_poly.pdbx_seq_one_letter_code
_entity_poly.pdbx_strand_id
1 'polypeptide(L)'
;MDGKFDSYDAEQRAMINWLTGRSPDARHAIAEDLNFDFAEDVFEWILTQPGCDLATAASYFWRAGPLECLEHPDTFEEDNLTIKRLVDRVNAGFYSRSEIYYGGQELWEGEEVCSWTVEEAEELREFARTHKASDLPWTLPEALVPPFGHRPVRISDEEDPSKSEELRRLFAGLGTGSGLIQQA
;
A
#
# COMPACT_ATOMS: atom_id res chain seq x y z
N MET A 1 4.74 20.80 23.66
CA MET A 1 3.87 19.70 23.20
C MET A 1 4.72 18.48 23.42
N ASP A 2 4.59 17.88 24.60
CA ASP A 2 5.63 17.01 25.15
C ASP A 2 5.08 15.60 25.23
N GLY A 3 5.66 14.71 24.41
CA GLY A 3 5.56 13.25 24.54
C GLY A 3 4.52 12.57 23.64
N LYS A 4 4.99 11.91 22.56
CA LYS A 4 4.70 10.49 22.21
C LYS A 4 5.23 10.10 20.81
N PHE A 5 6.53 10.26 20.60
CA PHE A 5 7.27 9.40 19.67
C PHE A 5 8.52 8.98 20.44
N ASP A 6 8.47 7.84 21.12
CA ASP A 6 9.56 7.43 22.01
C ASP A 6 10.82 7.04 21.20
N SER A 7 10.67 6.64 19.92
CA SER A 7 11.70 6.65 18.86
C SER A 7 11.08 6.14 17.55
N TYR A 8 11.14 6.90 16.45
CA TYR A 8 10.60 6.51 15.13
C TYR A 8 11.01 5.08 14.72
N ASP A 9 12.32 4.78 14.78
CA ASP A 9 12.83 3.46 14.47
C ASP A 9 12.31 2.36 15.42
N ALA A 10 12.06 2.68 16.70
CA ALA A 10 11.57 1.71 17.66
C ALA A 10 10.12 1.30 17.34
N GLU A 11 9.29 2.24 16.94
CA GLU A 11 7.89 1.97 16.58
C GLU A 11 7.77 1.18 15.28
N GLN A 12 8.56 1.52 14.25
CA GLN A 12 8.62 0.73 13.01
C GLN A 12 9.10 -0.70 13.28
N ARG A 13 10.17 -0.87 14.08
CA ARG A 13 10.64 -2.20 14.49
C ARG A 13 9.60 -2.97 15.31
N ALA A 14 8.85 -2.30 16.20
CA ALA A 14 7.81 -2.95 16.98
C ALA A 14 6.70 -3.51 16.08
N MET A 15 6.26 -2.74 15.08
CA MET A 15 5.28 -3.20 14.09
C MET A 15 5.82 -4.34 13.23
N ILE A 16 7.05 -4.23 12.72
CA ILE A 16 7.70 -5.30 11.94
C ILE A 16 7.81 -6.60 12.76
N ASN A 17 8.23 -6.50 14.03
CA ASN A 17 8.32 -7.65 14.93
C ASN A 17 6.95 -8.29 15.15
N TRP A 18 5.90 -7.48 15.30
CA TRP A 18 4.54 -7.98 15.42
C TRP A 18 4.08 -8.64 14.12
N LEU A 19 4.36 -8.08 12.94
CA LEU A 19 3.99 -8.67 11.65
C LEU A 19 4.79 -9.94 11.30
N THR A 20 5.93 -10.16 11.95
CA THR A 20 6.79 -11.31 11.71
C THR A 20 6.05 -12.61 12.04
N GLY A 21 6.01 -13.54 11.08
CA GLY A 21 5.30 -14.82 11.21
C GLY A 21 3.79 -14.77 10.96
N ARG A 22 3.19 -13.59 10.82
CA ARG A 22 1.78 -13.43 10.45
C ARG A 22 1.54 -13.67 8.96
N SER A 23 0.30 -13.99 8.61
CA SER A 23 -0.10 -14.37 7.24
C SER A 23 -0.02 -13.18 6.26
N PRO A 24 0.03 -13.44 4.94
CA PRO A 24 -0.09 -12.37 3.94
C PRO A 24 -1.38 -11.55 4.08
N ASP A 25 -2.50 -12.19 4.46
CA ASP A 25 -3.78 -11.52 4.72
C ASP A 25 -3.69 -10.53 5.87
N ALA A 26 -3.04 -10.92 6.97
CA ALA A 26 -2.81 -10.02 8.10
C ALA A 26 -1.94 -8.84 7.70
N ARG A 27 -0.83 -9.07 6.98
CA ARG A 27 0.04 -7.98 6.50
C ARG A 27 -0.70 -7.03 5.56
N HIS A 28 -1.54 -7.56 4.67
CA HIS A 28 -2.41 -6.75 3.82
C HIS A 28 -3.36 -5.89 4.64
N ALA A 29 -4.12 -6.50 5.56
CA ALA A 29 -5.07 -5.77 6.42
C ALA A 29 -4.39 -4.63 7.19
N ILE A 30 -3.20 -4.89 7.75
CA ILE A 30 -2.46 -3.86 8.49
C ILE A 30 -1.96 -2.75 7.56
N ALA A 31 -1.47 -3.10 6.37
CA ALA A 31 -0.95 -2.12 5.42
C ALA A 31 -2.00 -1.08 4.98
N GLU A 32 -3.28 -1.49 4.89
CA GLU A 32 -4.38 -0.57 4.57
C GLU A 32 -4.50 0.56 5.59
N ASP A 33 -4.29 0.26 6.87
CA ASP A 33 -4.48 1.22 7.95
C ASP A 33 -3.22 2.01 8.31
N LEU A 34 -2.02 1.51 7.97
CA LEU A 34 -0.76 2.18 8.31
C LEU A 34 -0.71 3.61 7.77
N ASN A 35 -0.18 4.55 8.56
CA ASN A 35 0.09 5.90 8.10
C ASN A 35 1.26 5.93 7.10
N PHE A 36 1.02 6.45 5.89
CA PHE A 36 1.98 6.46 4.79
C PHE A 36 3.25 7.24 5.13
N ASP A 37 3.10 8.36 5.83
CA ASP A 37 4.20 9.27 6.16
C ASP A 37 5.11 8.74 7.28
N PHE A 38 4.63 7.77 8.05
CA PHE A 38 5.30 7.33 9.29
C PHE A 38 5.67 5.85 9.32
N ALA A 39 5.27 5.07 8.32
CA ALA A 39 5.47 3.62 8.30
C ALA A 39 6.27 3.12 7.10
N GLU A 40 7.14 3.95 6.52
CA GLU A 40 7.92 3.63 5.31
C GLU A 40 8.69 2.31 5.41
N ASP A 41 9.43 2.08 6.51
CA ASP A 41 10.19 0.83 6.71
C ASP A 41 9.25 -0.37 6.86
N VAL A 42 8.08 -0.16 7.46
CA VAL A 42 7.06 -1.21 7.60
C VAL A 42 6.51 -1.58 6.22
N PHE A 43 6.19 -0.60 5.38
CA PHE A 43 5.74 -0.84 4.00
C PHE A 43 6.79 -1.56 3.18
N GLU A 44 8.04 -1.07 3.15
CA GLU A 44 9.11 -1.73 2.41
C GLU A 44 9.36 -3.16 2.94
N TRP A 45 9.28 -3.37 4.25
CA TRP A 45 9.36 -4.71 4.82
C TRP A 45 8.20 -5.60 4.33
N ILE A 46 6.94 -5.15 4.38
CA ILE A 46 5.78 -5.91 3.92
C ILE A 46 5.92 -6.26 2.42
N LEU A 47 6.24 -5.28 1.59
CA LEU A 47 6.32 -5.39 0.13
C LEU A 47 7.46 -6.32 -0.34
N THR A 48 8.43 -6.60 0.52
CA THR A 48 9.56 -7.50 0.26
C THR A 48 9.40 -8.89 0.87
N GLN A 49 8.29 -9.16 1.58
CA GLN A 49 8.08 -10.49 2.16
C GLN A 49 7.78 -11.55 1.09
N PRO A 50 8.34 -12.77 1.22
CA PRO A 50 7.90 -13.91 0.44
C PRO A 50 6.39 -14.16 0.64
N GLY A 51 5.67 -14.35 -0.47
CA GLY A 51 4.23 -14.58 -0.44
C GLY A 51 3.39 -13.33 -0.21
N CYS A 52 3.98 -12.13 -0.27
CA CYS A 52 3.24 -10.87 -0.35
C CYS A 52 2.26 -10.94 -1.54
N ASP A 53 1.01 -10.54 -1.29
CA ASP A 53 -0.04 -10.58 -2.30
C ASP A 53 0.06 -9.38 -3.24
N LEU A 54 -0.25 -9.58 -4.52
CA LEU A 54 -0.32 -8.53 -5.53
C LEU A 54 -1.31 -7.44 -5.11
N ALA A 55 -2.37 -7.77 -4.37
CA ALA A 55 -3.31 -6.79 -3.84
C ALA A 55 -2.63 -5.80 -2.87
N THR A 56 -1.70 -6.25 -2.03
CA THR A 56 -0.93 -5.37 -1.13
C THR A 56 -0.02 -4.45 -1.92
N ALA A 57 0.63 -4.97 -2.97
CA ALA A 57 1.46 -4.16 -3.86
C ALA A 57 0.62 -3.11 -4.61
N ALA A 58 -0.55 -3.47 -5.12
CA ALA A 58 -1.44 -2.55 -5.81
C ALA A 58 -1.98 -1.46 -4.88
N SER A 59 -2.42 -1.83 -3.66
CA SER A 59 -2.87 -0.86 -2.67
C SER A 59 -1.80 0.20 -2.39
N TYR A 60 -0.55 -0.22 -2.14
CA TYR A 60 0.55 0.73 -1.95
C TYR A 60 0.80 1.59 -3.20
N PHE A 61 0.84 0.97 -4.39
CA PHE A 61 1.10 1.68 -5.65
C PHE A 61 0.13 2.82 -5.88
N TRP A 62 -1.17 2.56 -5.78
CA TRP A 62 -2.21 3.57 -6.06
C TRP A 62 -2.24 4.64 -4.96
N ARG A 63 -2.09 4.24 -3.69
CA ARG A 63 -2.03 5.16 -2.56
C ARG A 63 -0.83 6.11 -2.61
N ALA A 64 0.26 5.72 -3.27
CA ALA A 64 1.45 6.56 -3.45
C ALA A 64 1.27 7.71 -4.45
N GLY A 65 0.11 7.86 -5.10
CA GLY A 65 -0.13 8.91 -6.09
C GLY A 65 0.80 8.77 -7.31
N PRO A 66 0.74 7.65 -8.04
CA PRO A 66 1.71 7.34 -9.08
C PRO A 66 1.73 8.37 -10.21
N LEU A 67 0.58 8.93 -10.61
CA LEU A 67 0.55 9.98 -11.62
C LEU A 67 1.25 11.26 -11.13
N GLU A 68 0.94 11.71 -9.91
CA GLU A 68 1.55 12.91 -9.32
C GLU A 68 3.07 12.77 -9.23
N CYS A 69 3.56 11.58 -8.88
CA CYS A 69 4.99 11.28 -8.88
C CYS A 69 5.62 11.47 -10.27
N LEU A 70 4.96 11.04 -11.35
CA LEU A 70 5.48 11.23 -12.72
C LEU A 70 5.38 12.68 -13.22
N GLU A 71 4.33 13.42 -12.82
CA GLU A 71 4.13 14.81 -13.21
C GLU A 71 5.09 15.77 -12.50
N HIS A 72 5.51 15.43 -11.28
CA HIS A 72 6.34 16.26 -10.42
C HIS A 72 7.57 15.50 -9.88
N PRO A 73 8.45 15.00 -10.75
CA PRO A 73 9.53 14.09 -10.36
C PRO A 73 10.58 14.72 -9.42
N ASP A 74 10.79 16.04 -9.51
CA ASP A 74 11.70 16.78 -8.62
C ASP A 74 11.13 16.95 -7.20
N THR A 75 9.80 16.95 -7.05
CA THR A 75 9.11 17.06 -5.75
C THR A 75 9.04 15.71 -5.05
N PHE A 76 8.83 14.65 -5.83
CA PHE A 76 8.58 13.28 -5.36
C PHE A 76 9.71 12.33 -5.76
N GLU A 77 10.96 12.77 -5.63
CA GLU A 77 12.13 11.97 -6.06
C GLU A 77 12.21 10.63 -5.29
N GLU A 78 12.07 10.68 -3.97
CA GLU A 78 12.13 9.48 -3.10
C GLU A 78 10.96 8.53 -3.35
N ASP A 79 9.74 9.07 -3.45
CA ASP A 79 8.53 8.28 -3.77
C ASP A 79 8.64 7.63 -5.14
N ASN A 80 9.13 8.35 -6.15
CA ASN A 80 9.41 7.78 -7.47
C ASN A 80 10.39 6.62 -7.41
N LEU A 81 11.45 6.70 -6.61
CA LEU A 81 12.38 5.59 -6.43
C LEU A 81 11.72 4.40 -5.77
N THR A 82 10.83 4.63 -4.80
CA THR A 82 10.06 3.56 -4.14
C THR A 82 9.05 2.91 -5.08
N ILE A 83 8.26 3.69 -5.82
CA ILE A 83 7.36 3.21 -6.86
C ILE A 83 8.15 2.45 -7.93
N LYS A 84 9.28 2.98 -8.38
CA LYS A 84 10.14 2.29 -9.35
C LYS A 84 10.55 0.91 -8.85
N ARG A 85 11.04 0.80 -7.61
CA ARG A 85 11.43 -0.48 -7.01
C ARG A 85 10.26 -1.46 -6.95
N LEU A 86 9.06 -0.99 -6.62
CA LEU A 86 7.84 -1.78 -6.63
C LEU A 86 7.51 -2.28 -8.06
N VAL A 87 7.50 -1.39 -9.04
CA VAL A 87 7.22 -1.73 -10.45
C VAL A 87 8.22 -2.74 -10.98
N ASP A 88 9.51 -2.58 -10.66
CA ASP A 88 10.56 -3.54 -11.03
C ASP A 88 10.27 -4.94 -10.44
N ARG A 89 9.81 -5.03 -9.18
CA ARG A 89 9.42 -6.31 -8.56
C ARG A 89 8.20 -6.93 -9.22
N VAL A 90 7.18 -6.13 -9.55
CA VAL A 90 5.98 -6.60 -10.26
C VAL A 90 6.36 -7.17 -11.62
N ASN A 91 7.14 -6.42 -12.41
CA ASN A 91 7.58 -6.84 -13.74
C ASN A 91 8.50 -8.07 -13.70
N ALA A 92 9.26 -8.26 -12.62
CA ALA A 92 10.05 -9.46 -12.37
C ALA A 92 9.22 -10.68 -11.92
N GLY A 93 7.90 -10.53 -11.72
CA GLY A 93 7.01 -11.60 -11.27
C GLY A 93 7.18 -11.98 -9.80
N PHE A 94 7.69 -11.07 -8.96
CA PHE A 94 7.92 -11.33 -7.53
C PHE A 94 6.62 -11.66 -6.79
N TYR A 95 5.54 -10.92 -7.07
CA TYR A 95 4.22 -11.10 -6.47
C TYR A 95 3.45 -12.22 -7.17
N SER A 96 3.86 -13.46 -6.90
CA SER A 96 3.21 -14.66 -7.48
C SER A 96 1.83 -14.98 -6.88
N ARG A 97 1.51 -14.41 -5.71
CA ARG A 97 0.22 -14.58 -5.05
C ARG A 97 -0.72 -13.44 -5.43
N SER A 98 -1.94 -13.76 -5.85
CA SER A 98 -3.00 -12.81 -6.21
C SER A 98 -4.36 -13.39 -5.80
N GLU A 99 -4.54 -13.59 -4.50
CA GLU A 99 -5.76 -14.19 -3.96
C GLU A 99 -6.72 -13.15 -3.41
N ILE A 100 -6.17 -12.18 -2.69
CA ILE A 100 -6.94 -11.11 -2.06
C ILE A 100 -7.57 -10.26 -3.16
N TYR A 101 -8.88 -10.09 -3.08
CA TYR A 101 -9.62 -9.27 -4.02
C TYR A 101 -9.21 -7.80 -3.86
N TYR A 102 -8.86 -7.17 -4.98
CA TYR A 102 -8.54 -5.75 -5.04
C TYR A 102 -9.36 -5.09 -6.14
N GLY A 103 -10.23 -4.16 -5.75
CA GLY A 103 -11.08 -3.37 -6.65
C GLY A 103 -10.59 -1.95 -6.89
N GLY A 104 -9.53 -1.49 -6.22
CA GLY A 104 -9.03 -0.11 -6.25
C GLY A 104 -8.93 0.50 -4.84
N GLN A 105 -8.31 1.68 -4.74
CA GLN A 105 -7.90 2.29 -3.46
C GLN A 105 -9.07 2.69 -2.55
N GLU A 106 -10.16 3.20 -3.15
CA GLU A 106 -11.33 3.68 -2.42
C GLU A 106 -12.57 3.06 -3.04
N LEU A 107 -12.73 1.75 -2.86
CA LEU A 107 -13.88 1.02 -3.40
C LEU A 107 -15.10 1.23 -2.50
N TRP A 108 -16.18 1.80 -3.04
CA TRP A 108 -17.39 2.09 -2.25
C TRP A 108 -18.27 0.84 -2.13
N GLU A 109 -19.13 0.80 -1.11
CA GLU A 109 -20.04 -0.33 -0.93
C GLU A 109 -20.96 -0.50 -2.16
N GLY A 110 -20.92 -1.69 -2.76
CA GLY A 110 -21.68 -2.02 -3.96
C GLY A 110 -20.92 -1.79 -5.29
N GLU A 111 -19.71 -1.23 -5.24
CA GLU A 111 -18.83 -1.15 -6.41
C GLU A 111 -17.97 -2.41 -6.57
N GLU A 112 -17.75 -2.82 -7.82
CA GLU A 112 -16.79 -3.89 -8.16
C GLU A 112 -15.41 -3.33 -8.54
N VAL A 113 -15.34 -2.07 -8.96
CA VAL A 113 -14.09 -1.40 -9.32
C VAL A 113 -14.19 0.08 -8.98
N CYS A 114 -13.15 0.63 -8.35
CA CYS A 114 -13.04 2.05 -8.07
C CYS A 114 -12.82 2.80 -9.39
N SER A 115 -13.78 3.65 -9.74
CA SER A 115 -13.73 4.42 -11.00
C SER A 115 -12.51 5.34 -11.10
N TRP A 116 -12.14 5.99 -10.00
CA TRP A 116 -10.95 6.86 -9.91
C TRP A 116 -9.66 6.12 -10.23
N THR A 117 -9.47 4.91 -9.69
CA THR A 117 -8.28 4.10 -10.00
C THR A 117 -8.22 3.71 -11.49
N VAL A 118 -9.37 3.46 -12.12
CA VAL A 118 -9.43 3.15 -13.56
C VAL A 118 -9.11 4.39 -14.40
N GLU A 119 -9.63 5.56 -14.02
CA GLU A 119 -9.36 6.83 -14.69
C GLU A 119 -7.86 7.18 -14.61
N GLU A 120 -7.26 7.11 -13.42
CA GLU A 120 -5.82 7.36 -13.26
C GLU A 120 -4.97 6.36 -14.06
N ALA A 121 -5.39 5.09 -14.16
CA ALA A 121 -4.73 4.11 -15.02
C ALA A 121 -4.77 4.51 -16.51
N GLU A 122 -5.84 5.13 -16.99
CA GLU A 122 -5.92 5.66 -18.35
C GLU A 122 -5.01 6.89 -18.53
N GLU A 123 -4.96 7.77 -17.53
CA GLU A 123 -4.08 8.95 -17.51
C GLU A 123 -2.60 8.55 -17.54
N LEU A 124 -2.19 7.57 -16.72
CA LEU A 124 -0.82 7.03 -16.73
C LEU A 124 -0.45 6.44 -18.10
N ARG A 125 -1.38 5.77 -18.79
CA ARG A 125 -1.14 5.24 -20.15
C ARG A 125 -1.02 6.37 -21.18
N GLU A 126 -1.81 7.43 -21.07
CA GLU A 126 -1.68 8.61 -21.93
C GLU A 126 -0.38 9.37 -21.65
N PHE A 127 -0.02 9.54 -20.38
CA PHE A 127 1.22 10.17 -19.95
C PHE A 127 2.43 9.46 -20.55
N ALA A 128 2.46 8.12 -20.47
CA ALA A 128 3.51 7.30 -21.07
C ALA A 128 3.57 7.41 -22.61
N ARG A 129 2.41 7.57 -23.29
CA ARG A 129 2.36 7.80 -24.74
C ARG A 129 2.91 9.17 -25.11
N THR A 130 2.56 10.21 -24.36
CA THR A 130 2.96 11.59 -24.62
C THR A 130 4.44 11.84 -24.34
N HIS A 131 4.99 11.24 -23.28
CA HIS A 131 6.37 11.45 -22.84
C HIS A 131 7.37 10.43 -23.38
N LYS A 132 6.91 9.46 -24.20
CA LYS A 132 7.64 8.25 -24.61
C LYS A 132 8.07 7.40 -23.41
N ALA A 133 7.44 6.24 -23.28
CA ALA A 133 7.72 5.27 -22.22
C ALA A 133 9.21 4.98 -21.93
N SER A 134 10.11 5.07 -22.92
CA SER A 134 11.56 4.86 -22.73
C SER A 134 12.24 5.92 -21.87
N ASP A 135 11.61 7.09 -21.73
CA ASP A 135 12.18 8.26 -21.08
C ASP A 135 11.64 8.42 -19.65
N LEU A 136 10.72 7.54 -19.23
CA LEU A 136 10.13 7.51 -17.90
C LEU A 136 10.88 6.54 -16.97
N PRO A 137 10.94 6.82 -15.66
CA PRO A 137 11.60 5.94 -14.68
C PRO A 137 10.91 4.57 -14.57
N TRP A 138 9.61 4.52 -14.87
CA TRP A 138 8.75 3.34 -14.90
C TRP A 138 7.49 3.67 -15.71
N THR A 139 6.73 2.63 -16.08
CA THR A 139 5.38 2.75 -16.68
C THR A 139 4.40 1.91 -15.89
N LEU A 140 3.10 2.22 -15.99
CA LEU A 140 2.03 1.48 -15.33
C LEU A 140 2.21 -0.04 -15.52
N PRO A 141 2.44 -0.82 -14.44
CA PRO A 141 2.39 -2.27 -14.50
C PRO A 141 0.93 -2.73 -14.59
N GLU A 142 0.52 -3.25 -15.75
CA GLU A 142 -0.88 -3.69 -15.99
C GLU A 142 -1.37 -4.74 -14.98
N ALA A 143 -0.46 -5.49 -14.34
CA ALA A 143 -0.81 -6.42 -13.27
C ALA A 143 -1.38 -5.75 -12.00
N LEU A 144 -1.14 -4.45 -11.80
CA LEU A 144 -1.68 -3.69 -10.65
C LEU A 144 -3.02 -3.01 -10.95
N VAL A 145 -3.52 -3.10 -12.18
CA VAL A 145 -4.79 -2.47 -12.57
C VAL A 145 -5.95 -3.37 -12.10
N PRO A 146 -6.86 -2.87 -11.23
CA PRO A 146 -8.02 -3.64 -10.78
C PRO A 146 -9.06 -3.87 -11.89
N PRO A 147 -10.00 -4.82 -11.71
CA PRO A 147 -10.11 -5.72 -10.56
C PRO A 147 -9.29 -6.99 -10.76
N PHE A 148 -8.79 -7.54 -9.66
CA PHE A 148 -8.20 -8.88 -9.63
C PHE A 148 -8.31 -9.51 -8.25
N GLY A 149 -7.84 -10.75 -8.12
CA GLY A 149 -8.07 -11.56 -6.93
C GLY A 149 -9.51 -12.07 -6.88
N HIS A 150 -9.85 -12.84 -5.84
CA HIS A 150 -11.11 -13.60 -5.85
C HIS A 150 -11.70 -13.88 -4.47
N ARG A 151 -11.06 -13.43 -3.38
CA ARG A 151 -11.57 -13.63 -2.03
C ARG A 151 -11.29 -12.45 -1.12
N PRO A 152 -12.12 -12.22 -0.09
CA PRO A 152 -11.82 -11.23 0.92
C PRO A 152 -10.58 -11.62 1.73
N VAL A 153 -10.01 -10.62 2.39
CA VAL A 153 -8.98 -10.75 3.42
C VAL A 153 -9.53 -11.57 4.60
N ARG A 154 -8.68 -12.42 5.18
CA ARG A 154 -9.02 -13.26 6.33
C ARG A 154 -8.04 -13.00 7.47
N ILE A 155 -8.55 -12.38 8.52
CA ILE A 155 -7.79 -12.08 9.74
C ILE A 155 -8.52 -12.62 10.97
N SER A 156 -7.75 -12.92 12.02
CA SER A 156 -8.28 -13.25 13.35
C SER A 156 -8.64 -11.98 14.13
N ASP A 157 -9.35 -12.13 15.26
CA ASP A 157 -9.67 -10.99 16.14
C ASP A 157 -8.42 -10.32 16.73
N GLU A 158 -7.31 -11.05 16.91
CA GLU A 158 -6.03 -10.50 17.38
C GLU A 158 -5.35 -9.63 16.32
N GLU A 159 -5.67 -9.88 15.05
CA GLU A 159 -5.16 -9.17 13.87
C GLU A 159 -6.09 -8.05 13.40
N ASP A 160 -7.28 -7.93 14.00
CA ASP A 160 -8.27 -6.89 13.69
C ASP A 160 -7.98 -5.61 14.51
N PRO A 161 -7.65 -4.48 13.87
CA PRO A 161 -7.36 -3.21 14.54
C PRO A 161 -8.50 -2.70 15.42
N SER A 162 -9.75 -3.02 15.08
CA SER A 162 -10.93 -2.61 15.85
C SER A 162 -11.08 -3.40 17.16
N LYS A 163 -10.48 -4.60 17.23
CA LYS A 163 -10.63 -5.54 18.37
C LYS A 163 -9.36 -5.64 19.21
N SER A 164 -8.18 -5.54 18.59
CA SER A 164 -6.90 -5.74 19.25
C SER A 164 -6.38 -4.45 19.91
N GLU A 165 -6.23 -4.46 21.24
CA GLU A 165 -5.65 -3.33 21.98
C GLU A 165 -4.16 -3.16 21.71
N GLU A 166 -3.42 -4.27 21.59
CA GLU A 166 -2.00 -4.24 21.25
C GLU A 166 -1.78 -3.56 19.90
N LEU A 167 -2.56 -3.97 18.89
CA LEU A 167 -2.43 -3.43 17.54
C LEU A 167 -2.77 -1.93 17.48
N ARG A 168 -3.79 -1.48 18.22
CA ARG A 168 -4.09 -0.04 18.35
C ARG A 168 -2.94 0.75 18.97
N ARG A 169 -2.19 0.17 19.91
CA ARG A 169 -1.01 0.83 20.48
C ARG A 169 0.13 0.92 19.46
N LEU A 170 0.36 -0.14 18.68
CA LEU A 170 1.37 -0.14 17.60
C LEU A 170 1.03 0.90 16.52
N PHE A 171 -0.23 0.96 16.09
CA PHE A 171 -0.70 1.99 15.16
C PHE A 171 -0.49 3.40 15.72
N ALA A 172 -0.87 3.64 16.98
CA ALA A 172 -0.68 4.95 17.60
C ALA A 172 0.81 5.36 17.65
N GLY A 173 1.74 4.41 17.85
CA GLY A 173 3.18 4.65 17.78
C GLY A 173 3.67 5.06 16.39
N LEU A 174 3.00 4.57 15.34
CA LEU A 174 3.25 4.92 13.94
C LEU A 174 2.41 6.10 13.44
N GLY A 175 1.95 6.98 14.34
CA GLY A 175 1.12 8.12 13.95
C GLY A 175 -0.20 7.71 13.29
N THR A 176 -0.61 6.46 13.44
CA THR A 176 -1.84 5.91 12.89
C THR A 176 -2.90 5.93 13.98
N GLY A 177 -3.82 6.88 13.91
CA GLY A 177 -4.88 7.05 14.90
C GLY A 177 -6.19 6.42 14.44
N SER A 178 -6.75 5.52 15.27
CA SER A 178 -8.09 4.93 15.12
C SER A 178 -9.23 5.94 15.33
N GLY A 179 -9.20 7.08 14.63
CA GLY A 179 -10.08 8.23 14.86
C GLY A 179 -10.29 9.18 13.67
N LEU A 180 -9.92 8.80 12.44
CA LEU A 180 -10.22 9.59 11.23
C LEU A 180 -11.19 8.93 10.24
N ILE A 181 -11.74 7.75 10.56
CA ILE A 181 -12.89 7.19 9.84
C ILE A 181 -13.95 6.75 10.86
N GLN A 182 -14.54 7.72 11.57
CA GLN A 182 -15.94 7.58 11.92
C GLN A 182 -16.74 8.18 10.77
N GLN A 183 -17.41 7.31 10.02
CA GLN A 183 -18.43 7.72 9.06
C GLN A 183 -19.45 8.63 9.76
N ALA A 184 -19.65 9.81 9.19
CA ALA A 184 -20.87 10.59 9.28
C ALA A 184 -21.18 11.14 7.88
#